data_AF-A0A3N5VEB8-F1
#
_entry.id   AF-A0A3N5VEB8-F1
#
_cell.length_a   1.000
_cell.length_b   1.000
_cell.length_c   1.000
_cell.angle_alpha   90.00
_cell.angle_beta   90.00
_cell.angle_gamma   90.00
#
_symmetry.space_group_name_H-M   'P 1'
#
loop_
_entity.id
_entity.type
_entity.pdbx_description
1 polymer ?
#
loop_
_entity_poly.entity_id
_entity_poly.type
_entity_poly.pdbx_seq_one_letter_code
_entity_poly.pdbx_strand_id
1 'polypeptide(L)'
;MPKLAEVLRGEIIRISRREARVATAGIREAKIRLTKTVADLKRKIAKLQGENKWLVAAEKKRLAQKPQIAPETSRKARLTSKGVRRLRRKLGLSQANFAKLLGASTQTVHMWETKEGPLRLRGNTLASVLSAREMGARDAKRRIAELETKKPGRKVVKRKKARRR
;
A
#
# COMPACT_ATOMS: atom_id res chain seq x y z
N MET A 1 -15.03 63.25 -44.10
CA MET A 1 -13.73 62.56 -44.28
C MET A 1 -13.25 62.10 -42.91
N PRO A 2 -13.19 60.79 -42.63
CA PRO A 2 -12.67 60.31 -41.35
C PRO A 2 -11.22 60.80 -41.18
N LYS A 3 -10.88 61.29 -39.99
CA LYS A 3 -9.54 61.83 -39.71
C LYS A 3 -8.55 60.68 -39.79
N LEU A 4 -7.47 60.83 -40.54
CA LEU A 4 -6.43 59.79 -40.75
C LEU A 4 -5.97 59.12 -39.43
N ALA A 5 -5.89 59.91 -38.36
CA ALA A 5 -5.54 59.44 -37.01
C ALA A 5 -6.56 58.46 -36.39
N GLU A 6 -7.84 58.56 -36.73
CA GLU A 6 -8.88 57.62 -36.28
C GLU A 6 -8.77 56.28 -37.02
N VAL A 7 -8.53 56.33 -38.33
CA VAL A 7 -8.31 55.13 -39.16
C VAL A 7 -7.07 54.37 -38.70
N LEU A 8 -5.94 55.07 -38.50
CA LEU A 8 -4.69 54.49 -37.99
C LEU A 8 -4.86 53.87 -36.60
N ARG A 9 -5.54 54.54 -35.67
CA ARG A 9 -5.83 53.99 -34.34
C ARG A 9 -6.69 52.73 -34.41
N GLY A 10 -7.71 52.73 -35.28
CA GLY A 10 -8.53 51.55 -35.53
C GLY A 10 -7.69 50.36 -36.02
N GLU A 11 -6.77 50.61 -36.96
CA GLU A 11 -5.90 49.59 -37.51
C GLU A 11 -4.87 49.06 -36.49
N ILE A 12 -4.27 49.93 -35.67
CA ILE A 12 -3.38 49.54 -34.57
C ILE A 12 -4.11 48.66 -33.57
N ILE A 13 -5.36 48.98 -33.22
CA ILE A 13 -6.17 48.15 -32.31
C ILE A 13 -6.48 46.80 -32.95
N ARG A 14 -6.81 46.78 -34.24
CA ARG A 14 -7.11 45.55 -34.97
C ARG A 14 -5.90 44.61 -35.01
N ILE A 15 -4.72 45.13 -35.36
CA ILE A 15 -3.47 44.37 -35.41
C ILE A 15 -3.07 43.92 -34.00
N SER A 16 -3.08 44.82 -33.02
CA SER A 16 -2.76 44.46 -31.62
C SER A 16 -3.66 43.35 -31.08
N ARG A 17 -4.96 43.38 -31.38
CA ARG A 17 -5.90 42.31 -30.99
C ARG A 17 -5.61 41.00 -31.72
N ARG A 18 -5.21 41.05 -32.99
CA ARG A 18 -4.83 39.87 -33.77
C ARG A 18 -3.57 39.23 -33.20
N GLU A 19 -2.52 40.01 -32.97
CA GLU A 19 -1.27 39.52 -32.39
C GLU A 19 -1.46 38.96 -30.98
N ALA A 20 -2.23 39.64 -30.12
CA ALA A 20 -2.56 39.13 -28.78
C ALA A 20 -3.32 37.80 -28.83
N ARG A 21 -4.23 37.62 -29.80
CA ARG A 21 -4.93 36.34 -30.00
C ARG A 21 -3.98 35.23 -30.45
N VAL A 22 -3.06 35.53 -31.38
CA VAL A 22 -2.06 34.55 -31.84
C VAL A 22 -1.13 34.15 -30.71
N ALA A 23 -0.58 35.12 -29.97
CA ALA A 23 0.31 34.88 -28.84
C ALA A 23 -0.34 34.06 -27.71
N THR A 24 -1.65 34.23 -27.48
CA THR A 24 -2.37 33.53 -26.39
C THR A 24 -3.11 32.26 -26.84
N ALA A 25 -3.15 31.95 -28.14
CA ALA A 25 -3.90 30.81 -28.67
C ALA A 25 -3.48 29.49 -28.04
N GLY A 26 -2.17 29.22 -27.94
CA GLY A 26 -1.65 28.00 -27.32
C GLY A 26 -2.04 27.84 -25.85
N ILE A 27 -2.00 28.94 -25.09
CA ILE A 27 -2.39 28.98 -23.68
C ILE A 27 -3.89 28.74 -23.53
N ARG A 28 -4.71 29.33 -24.41
CA ARG A 28 -6.17 29.14 -24.42
C ARG A 28 -6.53 27.68 -24.69
N GLU A 29 -5.89 27.05 -25.67
CA GLU A 29 -6.08 25.63 -25.97
C GLU A 29 -5.64 24.74 -24.80
N ALA A 30 -4.49 25.02 -24.20
CA ALA A 30 -4.03 24.31 -23.01
C ALA A 30 -5.02 24.45 -21.85
N LYS A 31 -5.56 25.65 -21.61
CA LYS A 31 -6.58 25.91 -20.59
C LYS A 31 -7.85 25.11 -20.85
N ILE A 32 -8.35 25.07 -22.10
CA ILE A 32 -9.54 24.29 -22.46
C ILE A 32 -9.31 22.79 -22.25
N ARG A 33 -8.14 22.27 -22.64
CA ARG A 33 -7.77 20.86 -22.38
C ARG A 33 -7.71 20.57 -20.88
N LEU A 34 -7.07 21.44 -20.11
CA LEU A 34 -6.96 21.29 -18.66
C LEU A 34 -8.33 21.31 -17.99
N THR A 35 -9.21 22.26 -18.33
CA THR A 35 -10.55 22.31 -17.73
C THR A 35 -11.38 21.07 -18.06
N LYS A 36 -11.27 20.54 -19.30
CA LYS A 36 -11.88 19.26 -19.68
C LYS A 36 -11.33 18.09 -18.85
N THR A 37 -10.02 17.94 -18.76
CA THR A 37 -9.40 16.87 -17.96
C THR A 37 -9.77 16.96 -16.47
N VAL A 38 -9.81 18.15 -15.90
CA VAL A 38 -10.24 18.36 -14.50
C VAL A 38 -11.69 17.95 -14.31
N ALA A 39 -12.58 18.28 -15.26
CA ALA A 39 -13.98 17.85 -15.20
C ALA A 39 -14.11 16.31 -15.27
N ASP A 40 -13.36 15.67 -16.18
CA ASP A 40 -13.38 14.22 -16.32
C ASP A 40 -12.81 13.50 -15.09
N LEU A 41 -11.73 14.02 -14.51
CA LEU A 41 -11.17 13.51 -13.26
C LEU A 41 -12.16 13.65 -12.09
N LYS A 42 -12.83 14.80 -11.96
CA LYS A 42 -13.87 15.00 -10.95
C LYS A 42 -15.02 13.99 -11.11
N ARG A 43 -15.47 13.73 -12.35
CA ARG A 43 -16.50 12.71 -12.64
C ARG A 43 -16.03 11.30 -12.25
N LYS A 44 -14.79 10.93 -12.61
CA LYS A 44 -14.21 9.62 -12.24
C LYS A 44 -14.11 9.45 -10.73
N ILE A 45 -13.65 10.48 -10.01
CA ILE A 45 -13.58 10.47 -8.55
C ILE A 45 -14.96 10.29 -7.93
N ALA A 46 -15.96 11.05 -8.39
CA ALA A 46 -17.33 10.92 -7.89
C ALA A 46 -17.90 9.51 -8.11
N LYS A 47 -17.65 8.91 -9.29
CA LYS A 47 -18.04 7.53 -9.60
C LYS A 47 -17.36 6.52 -8.66
N LEU A 48 -16.04 6.59 -8.51
CA LEU A 48 -15.28 5.69 -7.62
C LEU A 48 -15.69 5.85 -6.16
N GLN A 49 -15.99 7.07 -5.71
CA GLN A 49 -16.51 7.31 -4.36
C GLN A 49 -17.89 6.66 -4.16
N GLY A 50 -18.77 6.71 -5.17
CA GLY A 50 -20.05 6.02 -5.17
C GLY A 50 -19.89 4.50 -5.10
N GLU A 51 -19.04 3.94 -5.97
CA GLU A 51 -18.72 2.50 -5.98
C GLU A 51 -18.11 2.04 -4.65
N ASN A 52 -17.16 2.80 -4.09
CA ASN A 52 -16.60 2.48 -2.78
C ASN A 52 -17.64 2.53 -1.65
N LYS A 53 -18.55 3.51 -1.66
CA LYS A 53 -19.65 3.55 -0.67
C LYS A 53 -20.54 2.32 -0.78
N TRP A 54 -20.87 1.92 -2.01
CA TRP A 54 -21.65 0.71 -2.26
C TRP A 54 -20.92 -0.56 -1.83
N LEU A 55 -19.63 -0.70 -2.18
CA LEU A 55 -18.79 -1.83 -1.78
C LEU A 55 -18.64 -1.93 -0.26
N VAL A 56 -18.42 -0.80 0.42
CA VAL A 56 -18.35 -0.75 1.89
C VAL A 56 -19.69 -1.13 2.50
N ALA A 57 -20.81 -0.67 1.96
CA ALA A 57 -22.13 -1.06 2.44
C ALA A 57 -22.41 -2.55 2.18
N ALA A 58 -22.03 -3.07 1.02
CA ALA A 58 -22.16 -4.48 0.65
C ALA A 58 -21.29 -5.35 1.56
N GLU A 59 -20.05 -4.96 1.84
CA GLU A 59 -19.17 -5.69 2.75
C GLU A 59 -19.68 -5.63 4.18
N LYS A 60 -20.21 -4.49 4.64
CA LYS A 60 -20.88 -4.41 5.96
C LYS A 60 -22.09 -5.35 6.04
N LYS A 61 -22.93 -5.38 5.02
CA LYS A 61 -24.06 -6.32 4.94
C LYS A 61 -23.60 -7.78 4.90
N ARG A 62 -22.56 -8.08 4.13
CA ARG A 62 -21.93 -9.41 4.10
C ARG A 62 -21.35 -9.80 5.45
N LEU A 63 -20.70 -8.88 6.17
CA LEU A 63 -20.19 -9.12 7.52
C LEU A 63 -21.31 -9.32 8.53
N ALA A 64 -22.45 -8.65 8.36
CA ALA A 64 -23.64 -8.82 9.21
C ALA A 64 -24.43 -10.11 8.89
N GLN A 65 -24.45 -10.54 7.63
CA GLN A 65 -25.12 -11.75 7.15
C GLN A 65 -24.24 -12.99 7.15
N LYS A 66 -22.92 -12.83 7.29
CA LYS A 66 -22.05 -13.96 7.59
C LYS A 66 -22.63 -14.56 8.86
N PRO A 67 -23.09 -15.82 8.84
CA PRO A 67 -23.42 -16.49 10.08
C PRO A 67 -22.22 -16.25 10.97
N GLN A 68 -22.45 -15.70 12.16
CA GLN A 68 -21.59 -16.05 13.25
C GLN A 68 -21.65 -17.57 13.24
N ILE A 69 -20.68 -18.20 12.55
CA ILE A 69 -20.12 -19.44 13.04
C ILE A 69 -19.91 -19.05 14.49
N ALA A 70 -20.78 -19.58 15.35
CA ALA A 70 -20.65 -19.46 16.78
C ALA A 70 -19.15 -19.58 17.06
N PRO A 71 -18.57 -18.84 18.01
CA PRO A 71 -17.21 -19.08 18.39
C PRO A 71 -17.13 -20.50 18.96
N GLU A 72 -17.11 -21.51 18.10
CA GLU A 72 -16.63 -22.85 18.31
C GLU A 72 -15.15 -22.64 18.53
N THR A 73 -14.89 -22.30 19.78
CA THR A 73 -13.58 -22.08 20.35
C THR A 73 -12.92 -20.82 19.78
N SER A 74 -12.74 -19.72 20.52
CA SER A 74 -11.93 -19.71 21.74
C SER A 74 -10.82 -20.78 21.83
N ARG A 75 -10.36 -21.35 20.71
CA ARG A 75 -8.94 -21.54 20.50
C ARG A 75 -8.45 -20.10 20.26
N LYS A 76 -8.28 -19.26 21.28
CA LYS A 76 -6.99 -19.20 21.98
C LYS A 76 -6.12 -20.36 21.49
N ALA A 77 -5.66 -20.27 20.24
CA ALA A 77 -4.68 -21.16 19.71
C ALA A 77 -3.50 -20.92 20.63
N ARG A 78 -3.38 -21.75 21.67
CA ARG A 78 -2.26 -21.73 22.58
C ARG A 78 -1.09 -22.01 21.67
N LEU A 79 -0.45 -20.93 21.22
CA LEU A 79 0.78 -21.02 20.47
C LEU A 79 1.79 -21.49 21.49
N THR A 80 2.07 -22.79 21.46
CA THR A 80 3.15 -23.37 22.23
C THR A 80 4.41 -23.26 21.39
N SER A 81 5.56 -23.25 22.04
CA SER A 81 6.86 -23.34 21.36
C SER A 81 6.94 -24.56 20.45
N LYS A 82 6.40 -25.70 20.90
CA LYS A 82 6.26 -26.93 20.09
C LYS A 82 5.41 -26.68 18.83
N GLY A 83 4.32 -25.94 18.94
CA GLY A 83 3.45 -25.59 17.82
C GLY A 83 4.16 -24.73 16.77
N VAL A 84 4.91 -23.72 17.20
CA VAL A 84 5.71 -22.86 16.31
C VAL A 84 6.80 -23.67 15.58
N ARG A 85 7.52 -24.53 16.32
CA ARG A 85 8.55 -25.41 15.75
C ARG A 85 7.97 -26.38 14.73
N ARG A 86 6.82 -27.00 15.04
CA ARG A 86 6.12 -27.92 14.13
C ARG A 86 5.67 -27.21 12.86
N LEU A 87 5.14 -25.99 12.98
CA LEU A 87 4.73 -25.19 11.84
C LEU A 87 5.91 -24.86 10.91
N ARG A 88 7.04 -24.41 11.47
CA ARG A 88 8.25 -24.16 10.69
C ARG A 88 8.73 -25.40 9.94
N ARG A 89 8.74 -26.56 10.61
CA ARG A 89 9.12 -27.85 10.00
C ARG A 89 8.14 -28.27 8.90
N LYS A 90 6.83 -28.10 9.11
CA LYS A 90 5.79 -28.36 8.09
C LYS A 90 6.01 -27.55 6.82
N LEU A 91 6.45 -26.30 6.97
CA LEU A 91 6.75 -25.42 5.84
C LEU A 91 8.15 -25.67 5.25
N GLY A 92 8.99 -26.49 5.88
CA GLY A 92 10.35 -26.78 5.43
C GLY A 92 11.27 -25.56 5.46
N LEU A 93 11.07 -24.64 6.41
CA LEU A 93 11.80 -23.37 6.47
C LEU A 93 12.89 -23.35 7.54
N SER A 94 13.99 -22.64 7.26
CA SER A 94 14.97 -22.25 8.27
C SER A 94 14.37 -21.22 9.24
N GLN A 95 14.95 -21.05 10.43
CA GLN A 95 14.48 -20.03 11.39
C GLN A 95 14.53 -18.62 10.79
N ALA A 96 15.53 -18.33 9.96
CA ALA A 96 15.65 -17.05 9.26
C ALA A 96 14.55 -16.82 8.23
N ASN A 97 14.24 -17.83 7.42
CA ASN A 97 13.20 -17.71 6.41
C ASN A 97 11.80 -17.66 7.03
N PHE A 98 11.60 -18.39 8.12
CA PHE A 98 10.37 -18.32 8.91
C PHE A 98 10.21 -16.94 9.59
N ALA A 99 11.29 -16.37 10.12
CA ALA A 99 11.29 -15.02 10.66
C ALA A 99 10.92 -13.96 9.60
N LYS A 100 11.49 -14.08 8.38
CA LYS A 100 11.14 -13.22 7.25
C LYS A 100 9.65 -13.32 6.90
N LEU A 101 9.10 -14.54 6.83
CA LEU A 101 7.69 -14.77 6.53
C LEU A 101 6.76 -14.11 7.55
N LEU A 102 7.13 -14.14 8.82
CA LEU A 102 6.35 -13.58 9.93
C LEU A 102 6.64 -12.09 10.22
N GLY A 103 7.60 -11.48 9.52
CA GLY A 103 8.05 -10.12 9.81
C GLY A 103 8.73 -9.96 11.17
N ALA A 104 9.28 -11.04 11.73
CA ALA A 104 9.98 -11.07 13.01
C ALA A 104 11.51 -11.16 12.84
N SER A 105 12.27 -10.99 13.92
CA SER A 105 13.71 -11.26 13.91
C SER A 105 13.99 -12.76 14.10
N THR A 106 15.12 -13.23 13.57
CA THR A 106 15.60 -14.61 13.76
C THR A 106 15.69 -14.99 15.23
N GLN A 107 16.22 -14.07 16.06
CA GLN A 107 16.37 -14.25 17.49
C GLN A 107 15.02 -14.37 18.21
N THR A 108 14.02 -13.61 17.74
CA THR A 108 12.66 -13.69 18.29
C THR A 108 12.03 -15.04 17.99
N VAL A 109 12.20 -15.58 16.78
CA VAL A 109 11.72 -16.92 16.42
C VAL A 109 12.43 -17.99 17.25
N HIS A 110 13.75 -17.87 17.44
CA HIS A 110 14.50 -18.78 18.30
C HIS A 110 13.93 -18.79 19.73
N MET A 111 13.71 -17.60 20.32
CA MET A 111 13.11 -17.46 21.65
C MET A 111 11.71 -18.08 21.74
N TRP A 112 10.91 -18.00 20.68
CA TRP A 112 9.60 -18.66 20.65
C TRP A 112 9.71 -20.18 20.58
N GLU A 113 10.71 -20.72 19.89
CA GLU A 113 10.91 -22.17 19.77
C GLU A 113 11.55 -22.79 21.02
N THR A 114 12.20 -22.00 21.87
CA THR A 114 12.88 -22.47 23.09
C THR A 114 12.07 -22.20 24.36
N LYS A 115 11.21 -21.18 24.39
CA LYS A 115 10.41 -20.86 25.57
C LYS A 115 9.44 -21.99 25.93
N GLU A 116 9.42 -22.40 27.18
CA GLU A 116 8.43 -23.37 27.67
C GLU A 116 7.12 -22.68 28.05
N GLY A 117 6.00 -23.33 27.76
CA GLY A 117 4.66 -22.83 28.05
C GLY A 117 3.99 -22.01 26.92
N PRO A 118 2.88 -21.33 27.22
CA PRO A 118 2.08 -20.60 26.23
C PRO A 118 2.76 -19.29 25.81
N LEU A 119 2.93 -19.09 24.50
CA LEU A 119 3.43 -17.85 23.92
C LEU A 119 2.32 -16.80 23.86
N ARG A 120 2.55 -15.68 24.53
CA ARG A 120 1.74 -14.46 24.38
C ARG A 120 2.38 -13.57 23.32
N LEU A 121 1.92 -13.70 22.07
CA LEU A 121 2.39 -12.88 20.96
C LEU A 121 1.52 -11.61 20.81
N ARG A 122 2.13 -10.53 20.34
CA ARG A 122 1.40 -9.30 19.97
C ARG A 122 0.43 -9.60 18.82
N GLY A 123 -0.70 -8.89 18.74
CA GLY A 123 -1.79 -9.18 17.80
C GLY A 123 -1.36 -9.35 16.34
N ASN A 124 -0.49 -8.46 15.84
CA ASN A 124 0.02 -8.52 14.46
C ASN A 124 0.85 -9.78 14.19
N THR A 125 1.65 -10.19 15.17
CA THR A 125 2.47 -11.39 15.09
C THR A 125 1.61 -12.65 15.19
N LEU A 126 0.59 -12.64 16.06
CA LEU A 126 -0.38 -13.72 16.18
C LEU A 126 -1.10 -13.96 14.85
N ALA A 127 -1.60 -12.89 14.22
CA ALA A 127 -2.27 -12.95 12.92
C ALA A 127 -1.33 -13.50 11.83
N SER A 128 -0.06 -13.10 11.84
CA SER A 128 0.94 -13.60 10.89
C SER A 128 1.22 -15.10 11.07
N VAL A 129 1.29 -15.58 12.31
CA VAL A 129 1.50 -17.00 12.63
C VAL A 129 0.26 -17.84 12.24
N LEU A 130 -0.94 -17.31 12.47
CA LEU A 130 -2.18 -17.97 12.05
C LEU A 130 -2.29 -18.05 10.53
N SER A 131 -1.98 -16.96 9.82
CA SER A 131 -1.91 -16.95 8.35
C SER A 131 -0.90 -17.97 7.84
N ALA A 132 0.27 -18.08 8.49
CA ALA A 132 1.27 -19.08 8.15
C ALA A 132 0.83 -20.53 8.40
N ARG A 133 -0.14 -20.76 9.30
CA ARG A 133 -0.71 -22.09 9.57
C ARG A 133 -1.64 -22.55 8.44
N GLU A 134 -2.32 -21.60 7.79
CA GLU A 134 -3.22 -21.83 6.66
C GLU A 134 -2.48 -21.94 5.33
N MET A 135 -1.27 -21.36 5.23
CA MET A 135 -0.43 -21.44 4.03
C MET A 135 0.23 -22.82 3.84
N GLY A 136 0.37 -23.25 2.59
CA GLY A 136 1.17 -24.40 2.18
C GLY A 136 2.67 -24.09 2.09
N ALA A 137 3.52 -25.12 2.07
CA ALA A 137 4.98 -24.97 1.98
C ALA A 137 5.42 -24.26 0.68
N ARG A 138 4.68 -24.45 -0.43
CA ARG A 138 4.95 -23.79 -1.71
C ARG A 138 4.66 -22.29 -1.64
N ASP A 139 3.51 -21.92 -1.08
CA ASP A 139 3.09 -20.52 -0.96
C ASP A 139 4.00 -19.76 0.00
N ALA A 140 4.44 -20.40 1.08
CA ALA A 140 5.39 -19.82 2.02
C ALA A 140 6.73 -19.48 1.34
N LYS A 141 7.27 -20.38 0.51
CA LYS A 141 8.51 -20.13 -0.25
C LYS A 141 8.34 -19.02 -1.29
N ARG A 142 7.22 -19.01 -2.03
CA ARG A 142 6.91 -17.92 -2.98
C ARG A 142 6.86 -16.57 -2.27
N ARG A 143 6.17 -16.50 -1.13
CA ARG A 143 6.03 -15.25 -0.36
C ARG A 143 7.38 -14.75 0.19
N ILE A 144 8.28 -15.66 0.57
CA ILE A 144 9.65 -15.28 0.95
C ILE A 144 10.41 -14.73 -0.26
N ALA A 145 10.30 -15.37 -1.44
CA ALA A 145 10.95 -14.88 -2.65
C ALA A 145 10.45 -13.47 -3.05
N GLU A 146 9.13 -13.24 -3.00
CA GLU A 146 8.54 -11.91 -3.22
C GLU A 146 9.09 -10.87 -2.22
N LEU A 147 9.22 -11.23 -0.94
CA LEU A 147 9.78 -10.35 0.09
C LEU A 147 11.29 -10.09 -0.11
N GLU A 148 12.02 -10.99 -0.76
CA GLU A 148 13.43 -10.79 -1.10
C GLU A 148 13.61 -9.86 -2.31
N THR A 149 12.74 -9.97 -3.32
CA THR A 149 12.77 -9.06 -4.48
C THR A 149 12.44 -7.61 -4.13
N LYS A 150 11.65 -7.38 -3.05
CA LYS A 150 11.21 -6.04 -2.62
C LYS A 150 12.15 -5.32 -1.65
N LYS A 151 13.32 -5.88 -1.28
CA LYS A 151 14.19 -5.24 -0.27
C LYS A 151 15.11 -4.18 -0.89
N PRO A 152 14.98 -2.88 -0.53
CA PRO A 152 16.07 -1.93 -0.73
C PRO A 152 17.23 -2.28 0.21
N GLY A 153 18.47 -2.19 -0.32
CA GLY A 153 19.69 -2.62 0.36
C GLY A 153 19.83 -2.07 1.79
N ARG A 154 19.93 -2.97 2.77
CA ARG A 154 20.15 -2.59 4.17
C ARG A 154 21.60 -2.11 4.34
N LYS A 155 21.82 -0.79 4.41
CA LYS A 155 23.12 -0.20 4.78
C LYS A 155 23.55 -0.74 6.15
N VAL A 156 24.64 -1.52 6.17
CA VAL A 156 25.28 -1.99 7.39
C VAL A 156 26.04 -0.81 8.01
N VAL A 157 25.47 -0.18 9.03
CA VAL A 157 26.19 0.82 9.83
C VAL A 157 27.23 0.08 10.67
N LYS A 158 28.51 0.16 10.28
CA LYS A 158 29.64 -0.33 11.06
C LYS A 158 29.68 0.42 12.40
N ARG A 159 29.36 -0.25 13.50
CA ARG A 159 29.57 0.29 14.86
C ARG A 159 31.08 0.42 15.11
N LYS A 160 31.57 1.65 15.31
CA LYS A 160 32.96 1.90 15.73
C LYS A 160 33.19 1.23 17.10
N LYS A 161 34.24 0.41 17.19
CA LYS A 161 34.74 -0.18 18.44
C LYS A 161 35.15 0.98 19.38
N ALA A 162 34.43 1.18 20.47
CA ALA A 162 34.87 2.08 21.53
C ALA A 162 36.10 1.45 22.20
N ARG A 163 37.23 2.16 22.16
CA ARG A 163 38.45 1.81 22.92
C ARG A 163 38.12 1.89 24.41
N ARG A 164 38.32 0.77 25.13
CA ARG A 164 38.37 0.75 26.59
C ARG A 164 39.57 1.62 27.02
N ARG A 165 39.31 2.57 27.91
CA ARG A 165 40.30 3.14 28.83
C ARG A 165 40.08 2.49 30.18
#